data_AF-A0A8T4YGZ9-F1
#
_entry.id   AF-A0A8T4YGZ9-F1
#
_cell.length_a   1.000
_cell.length_b   1.000
_cell.length_c   1.000
_cell.angle_alpha   90.00
_cell.angle_beta   90.00
_cell.angle_gamma   90.00
#
_symmetry.space_group_name_H-M   'P 1'
#
loop_
_entity.id
_entity.type
_entity.pdbx_description
1 polymer ?
#
loop_
_entity_poly.entity_id
_entity_poly.type
_entity_poly.pdbx_seq_one_letter_code
_entity_poly.pdbx_strand_id
1 'polypeptide(L)' 'RAGEYDLIDQVAIRMIQRSRIITKIINGLDPKNILRAIMGEKIGTTVLP' A
#
# COMPACT_ATOMS: atom_id res chain seq x y z
N ARG A 1 -3.18 -6.18 -18.30
CA ARG A 1 -1.75 -6.50 -18.43
C ARG A 1 -1.20 -6.75 -17.03
N ALA A 2 -0.41 -7.79 -16.81
CA ALA A 2 0.27 -7.99 -15.53
C ALA A 2 1.44 -7.00 -15.46
N GLY A 3 1.48 -6.12 -14.44
CA GLY A 3 2.65 -5.29 -14.17
C GLY A 3 2.52 -3.77 -14.38
N GLU A 4 1.34 -3.19 -14.61
CA GLU A 4 1.20 -1.72 -14.60
C GLU A 4 1.11 -1.19 -13.15
N TYR A 5 2.20 -1.29 -12.41
CA TYR A 5 2.52 -0.41 -11.28
C TYR A 5 4.04 -0.28 -11.22
N ASP A 6 4.60 0.63 -12.04
CA ASP A 6 6.03 0.95 -12.05
C ASP A 6 6.55 1.48 -10.70
N LEU A 7 5.67 1.77 -9.74
CA LEU A 7 6.06 2.34 -8.44
C LEU A 7 6.39 1.31 -7.35
N ILE A 8 5.76 0.13 -7.34
CA ILE A 8 5.99 -0.90 -6.30
C ILE A 8 6.15 -2.26 -6.97
N ASP A 9 7.39 -2.69 -7.12
CA ASP A 9 7.77 -3.99 -7.67
C ASP A 9 7.93 -5.08 -6.60
N GLN A 10 8.27 -6.29 -7.04
CA GLN A 10 8.53 -7.42 -6.15
C GLN A 10 9.70 -7.19 -5.19
N VAL A 11 10.70 -6.39 -5.58
CA VAL A 11 11.84 -6.06 -4.72
C VAL A 11 11.37 -5.17 -3.59
N ALA A 12 10.66 -4.08 -3.88
CA ALA A 12 10.09 -3.14 -2.93
C ALA A 12 9.19 -3.85 -1.91
N ILE A 13 8.32 -4.77 -2.36
CA ILE A 13 7.47 -5.59 -1.47
C ILE A 13 8.33 -6.38 -0.49
N ARG A 14 9.38 -7.07 -0.98
CA ARG A 14 10.30 -7.81 -0.10
C ARG A 14 11.02 -6.89 0.89
N MET A 15 11.36 -5.65 0.50
CA MET A 15 12.01 -4.69 1.40
C MET A 15 11.05 -4.25 2.51
N ILE A 16 9.80 -3.98 2.17
CA ILE A 16 8.73 -3.61 3.10
C ILE A 16 8.52 -4.73 4.13
N GLN A 17 8.38 -5.98 3.66
CA GLN A 17 8.17 -7.15 4.50
C GLN A 17 9.34 -7.39 5.46
N ARG A 18 10.59 -7.43 4.96
CA ARG A 18 11.77 -7.64 5.83
C ARG A 18 11.97 -6.54 6.86
N SER A 19 11.53 -5.31 6.55
CA SER A 19 11.66 -4.16 7.44
C SER A 19 10.50 -4.03 8.43
N ARG A 20 9.51 -4.94 8.36
CA ARG A 20 8.30 -4.94 9.18
C ARG A 20 7.49 -3.64 9.12
N ILE A 21 7.46 -3.02 7.93
CA ILE A 21 6.69 -1.79 7.70
C ILE A 21 5.29 -2.15 7.23
N ILE A 22 4.27 -1.78 8.00
CA ILE A 22 2.87 -1.91 7.56
C ILE A 22 2.64 -0.87 6.47
N THR A 23 2.33 -1.33 5.26
CA THR A 23 2.12 -0.45 4.10
C THR A 23 0.67 -0.53 3.64
N LYS A 24 0.02 0.63 3.45
CA LYS A 24 -1.34 0.72 2.92
C LYS A 24 -1.30 1.35 1.52
N ILE A 25 -1.80 0.60 0.55
CA ILE A 25 -1.96 1.04 -0.84
C ILE A 25 -3.42 1.45 -1.00
N ILE A 26 -3.66 2.73 -1.30
CA ILE A 26 -4.99 3.34 -1.37
C ILE A 26 -5.19 4.07 -2.70
N ASN A 27 -6.45 4.26 -3.09
CA ASN A 27 -6.79 5.11 -4.23
C ASN A 27 -6.54 6.58 -3.88
N GLY A 28 -5.56 7.20 -4.54
CA GLY A 28 -5.17 8.60 -4.33
C GLY A 28 -6.07 9.63 -5.02
N LEU A 29 -7.03 9.24 -5.86
CA LEU A 29 -7.96 10.17 -6.51
C LEU A 29 -8.87 10.91 -5.51
N ASP A 30 -9.16 10.26 -4.37
CA ASP A 30 -9.80 10.91 -3.23
C ASP A 30 -8.79 11.07 -2.08
N PRO A 31 -8.32 12.29 -1.76
CA PRO A 31 -7.33 12.52 -0.72
C PRO A 31 -7.85 12.15 0.68
N LYS A 32 -9.18 12.09 0.90
CA LYS A 32 -9.75 11.65 2.18
C LYS A 32 -9.39 10.21 2.51
N ASN A 33 -9.07 9.39 1.50
CA ASN A 33 -8.60 8.03 1.72
C ASN A 33 -7.33 7.97 2.56
N ILE A 34 -6.49 9.01 2.59
CA ILE A 34 -5.32 9.04 3.47
C ILE A 34 -5.78 9.00 4.94
N LEU A 35 -6.71 9.88 5.31
CA LEU A 35 -7.26 9.95 6.67
C LEU A 35 -7.94 8.62 7.05
N ARG A 36 -8.81 8.11 6.16
CA ARG A 36 -9.52 6.85 6.35
C ARG A 36 -8.55 5.67 6.57
N ALA A 37 -7.45 5.64 5.82
CA ALA A 37 -6.43 4.61 5.93
C ALA A 37 -5.70 4.65 7.29
N ILE A 38 -5.38 5.86 7.77
CA ILE A 38 -4.75 6.08 9.07
C ILE A 38 -5.71 5.72 10.21
N MET A 39 -7.01 6.00 10.06
CA MET A 39 -8.05 5.65 11.03
C MET A 39 -8.35 4.14 11.08
N GLY A 40 -7.71 3.33 10.24
CA GLY A 40 -7.86 1.88 10.26
C GLY A 40 -9.04 1.35 9.45
N GLU A 41 -9.69 2.20 8.64
CA GLU A 41 -10.73 1.73 7.72
C GLU A 41 -10.14 0.73 6.72
N LYS A 42 -10.94 -0.28 6.38
CA LYS A 42 -10.56 -1.28 5.37
C LYS A 42 -10.77 -0.72 3.96
N ILE A 43 -9.82 0.08 3.51
CA ILE A 43 -9.77 0.63 2.16
C ILE A 43 -8.49 0.21 1.44
N GLY A 44 -8.62 -0.14 0.15
CA GLY A 44 -7.49 -0.61 -0.66
C GLY A 44 -6.85 -1.89 -0.13
N THR A 45 -5.51 -1.97 -0.20
CA THR A 45 -4.72 -3.16 0.17
C THR A 45 -3.77 -2.81 1.31
N THR A 46 -3.75 -3.65 2.35
CA THR A 46 -2.74 -3.57 3.41
C THR A 46 -1.72 -4.68 3.20
N VAL A 47 -0.46 -4.29 3.00
CA VAL A 47 0.70 -5.19 2.97
C VAL A 47 1.22 -5.29 4.40
N LEU A 48 1.16 -6.50 4.93
CA LEU A 48 1.68 -6.84 6.25
C LEU A 48 3.09 -7.44 6.12
N PRO A 49 3.92 -7.32 7.17
CA PRO A 49 5.22 -7.97 7.25
C PRO A 49 5.18 -9.48 7.05
#